data_AF-C3YT90-F1
#
_entry.id   AF-C3YT90-F1
#
_cell.length_a   1.000
_cell.length_b   1.000
_cell.length_c   1.000
_cell.angle_alpha   90.00
_cell.angle_beta   90.00
_cell.angle_gamma   90.00
#
_symmetry.space_group_name_H-M   'P 1'
#
loop_
_entity.id
_entity.type
_entity.pdbx_description
1 polymer ?
#
loop_
_entity_poly.entity_id
_entity_poly.type
_entity_poly.pdbx_seq_one_letter_code
_entity_poly.pdbx_strand_id
1 'polypeptide(L)'
;MRLAVFLAILIMVTSGQAWSIPDNMWETPQTTRRVCEHDTMHLSCHSGSTLQISDAMYGRTNKDHCKWSLIKCQSSSSLSAVRHRCQGRRTCSVPASNDVFGEPCWAVPKYLEVTYKCFGFLLLASQSPKMRLAVRVLLALAILGTWAQAQEKCLVGNGASYRGTVSVTKTAKTCQRWDRQSPHQHSRAPHDYPYSGLEGNYCRNPDGEPGPWCYTTDPGTRWELCTVPPCIESSLMSRRVCEDDTMYLSCGSGSTMHVSYAMYGRNDKDHCKWSLIKCQSSSSLSDVRGRCQGRSSCSVPASNHVFGDPCWAVPKYLEVTYKCYGFLLLASQSSKRRLTVLLALVMMMTLGQAWSLPDNMWGTPKTTRLACERQTLSLSCRRGLTIRVSYALYGRTRYGVCTEWDAYTTNCRSSSSLPIVKRRCQGRRKCRVAASNDVFGDPCSKTFKYLEVTYTCAAFLLLASQSSKKRLAVFLALAIMVTFGQAWSLPDNMWETPKTTRRACEDQTLSLSCRRGLTIKVSYALYGRTQHGFCGRKVRTTNCRSSSSLSAVKHRCQGRRTCRVAASNDVFGDPCWGTNKYLEVTYTCLGCE
;
A
#
# COMPACT_ATOMS: atom_id res chain seq x y z
N MET A 1 -3.66 -19.58 -31.36
CA MET A 1 -2.50 -18.70 -31.05
C MET A 1 -2.64 -17.88 -29.77
N ARG A 2 -3.77 -17.17 -29.51
CA ARG A 2 -3.91 -16.30 -28.31
C ARG A 2 -3.93 -17.03 -26.95
N LEU A 3 -4.49 -18.23 -26.89
CA LEU A 3 -4.62 -19.01 -25.64
C LEU A 3 -3.34 -19.75 -25.26
N ALA A 4 -2.61 -20.28 -26.26
CA ALA A 4 -1.36 -21.01 -26.04
C ALA A 4 -0.24 -20.12 -25.49
N VAL A 5 -0.19 -18.84 -25.91
CA VAL A 5 0.77 -17.85 -25.39
C VAL A 5 0.44 -17.48 -23.94
N PHE A 6 -0.85 -17.33 -23.62
CA PHE A 6 -1.30 -17.08 -22.25
C PHE A 6 -1.02 -18.26 -21.32
N LEU A 7 -1.28 -19.50 -21.76
CA LEU A 7 -0.98 -20.71 -21.00
C LEU A 7 0.53 -20.90 -20.79
N ALA A 8 1.36 -20.65 -21.81
CA ALA A 8 2.80 -20.78 -21.67
C ALA A 8 3.37 -19.78 -20.65
N ILE A 9 2.90 -18.52 -20.68
CA ILE A 9 3.32 -17.49 -19.72
C ILE A 9 2.78 -17.80 -18.31
N LEU A 10 1.56 -18.33 -18.19
CA LEU A 10 0.99 -18.73 -16.90
C LEU A 10 1.74 -19.92 -16.29
N ILE A 11 2.08 -20.94 -17.10
CA ILE A 11 2.83 -22.13 -16.67
C ILE A 11 4.26 -21.73 -16.23
N MET A 12 4.90 -20.77 -16.91
CA MET A 12 6.21 -20.24 -16.47
C MET A 12 6.16 -19.47 -15.15
N VAL A 13 5.03 -18.81 -14.84
CA VAL A 13 4.86 -18.05 -13.60
C VAL A 13 4.48 -18.96 -12.42
N THR A 14 3.81 -20.09 -12.66
CA THR A 14 3.27 -20.96 -11.60
C THR A 14 4.18 -22.13 -11.21
N SER A 15 5.15 -22.54 -12.05
CA SER A 15 5.91 -23.79 -11.80
C SER A 15 7.08 -23.65 -10.83
N GLY A 16 7.53 -22.44 -10.47
CA GLY A 16 8.50 -22.21 -9.39
C GLY A 16 9.87 -22.90 -9.54
N GLN A 17 10.13 -23.58 -10.66
CA GLN A 17 11.42 -24.19 -10.96
C GLN A 17 12.30 -23.20 -11.71
N ALA A 18 13.50 -22.96 -11.18
CA ALA A 18 14.57 -22.29 -11.90
C ALA A 18 14.99 -23.16 -13.09
N TRP A 19 14.46 -22.86 -14.27
CA TRP A 19 15.11 -23.27 -15.49
C TRP A 19 16.20 -22.24 -15.78
N SER A 20 17.43 -22.71 -15.98
CA SER A 20 18.47 -21.91 -16.60
C SER A 20 17.91 -21.31 -17.89
N ILE A 21 17.91 -19.98 -17.98
CA ILE A 21 17.52 -19.25 -19.17
C ILE A 21 18.44 -19.73 -20.30
N PRO A 22 17.95 -20.38 -21.38
CA PRO A 22 18.82 -20.75 -22.48
C PRO A 22 19.24 -19.47 -23.23
N ASP A 23 20.40 -19.50 -23.90
CA ASP A 23 21.05 -18.37 -24.59
C ASP A 23 20.22 -17.65 -25.69
N ASN A 24 18.96 -18.03 -25.88
CA ASN A 24 18.10 -17.64 -27.00
C ASN A 24 17.25 -16.37 -26.77
N MET A 25 17.66 -15.48 -25.85
CA MET A 25 16.95 -14.21 -25.57
C MET A 25 17.61 -12.95 -26.17
N TRP A 26 18.50 -13.09 -27.16
CA TRP A 26 19.22 -11.95 -27.74
C TRP A 26 18.93 -11.75 -29.23
N GLU A 27 18.85 -10.48 -29.65
CA GLU A 27 18.92 -10.08 -31.05
C GLU A 27 20.29 -10.48 -31.60
N THR A 28 20.33 -11.31 -32.65
CA THR A 28 21.61 -11.69 -33.24
C THR A 28 22.21 -10.52 -34.04
N PRO A 29 23.55 -10.45 -34.17
CA PRO A 29 24.21 -9.55 -35.12
C PRO A 29 23.63 -9.70 -36.53
N GLN A 30 23.67 -8.63 -37.33
CA GLN A 30 23.30 -8.73 -38.75
C GLN A 30 24.23 -9.73 -39.44
N THR A 31 23.64 -10.69 -40.13
CA THR A 31 24.37 -11.69 -40.90
C THR A 31 24.04 -11.49 -42.37
N THR A 32 25.08 -11.40 -43.20
CA THR A 32 24.95 -11.33 -44.65
C THR A 32 25.45 -12.63 -45.27
N ARG A 33 24.64 -13.25 -46.13
CA ARG A 33 25.02 -14.45 -46.89
C ARG A 33 24.93 -14.18 -48.38
N ARG A 34 25.82 -14.83 -49.14
CA ARG A 34 25.89 -14.75 -50.62
C ARG A 34 25.90 -16.16 -51.22
N VAL A 35 25.17 -16.36 -52.31
CA VAL A 35 25.25 -17.56 -53.16
C VAL A 35 25.26 -17.15 -54.63
N CYS A 36 25.90 -17.93 -55.50
CA CYS A 36 25.95 -17.61 -56.92
C CYS A 36 24.62 -17.93 -57.61
N GLU A 37 24.44 -17.43 -58.83
CA GLU A 37 23.31 -17.80 -59.68
C GLU A 37 23.23 -19.33 -59.87
N HIS A 38 22.01 -19.87 -59.87
CA HIS A 38 21.68 -21.30 -59.86
C HIS A 38 21.88 -22.05 -58.53
N ASP A 39 22.50 -21.43 -57.52
CA ASP A 39 22.52 -21.99 -56.16
C ASP A 39 21.22 -21.68 -55.41
N THR A 40 20.99 -22.42 -54.32
CA THR A 40 19.89 -22.14 -53.37
C THR A 40 20.42 -21.57 -52.07
N MET A 41 19.95 -20.38 -51.71
CA MET A 41 20.24 -19.76 -50.42
C MET A 41 19.41 -20.41 -49.32
N HIS A 42 20.04 -21.01 -48.33
CA HIS A 42 19.37 -21.55 -47.15
C HIS A 42 19.59 -20.62 -45.95
N LEU A 43 18.50 -20.10 -45.38
CA LEU A 43 18.52 -19.28 -44.18
C LEU A 43 17.84 -20.01 -43.03
N SER A 44 18.45 -19.98 -41.85
CA SER A 44 17.92 -20.62 -40.66
C SER A 44 18.24 -19.81 -39.41
N CYS A 45 17.35 -19.93 -38.43
CA CYS A 45 17.51 -19.41 -37.08
C CYS A 45 17.35 -20.54 -36.05
N HIS A 46 17.92 -20.33 -34.86
CA HIS A 46 17.83 -21.25 -33.71
C HIS A 46 16.38 -21.41 -33.21
N SER A 47 16.12 -22.47 -32.43
CA SER A 47 14.77 -22.79 -31.92
C SER A 47 14.14 -21.63 -31.16
N GLY A 48 12.89 -21.27 -31.50
CA GLY A 48 12.14 -20.16 -30.89
C GLY A 48 12.40 -18.78 -31.50
N SER A 49 13.18 -18.69 -32.59
CA SER A 49 13.44 -17.42 -33.30
C SER A 49 13.04 -17.49 -34.79
N THR A 50 12.77 -16.32 -35.39
CA THR A 50 12.39 -16.20 -36.81
C THR A 50 13.26 -15.19 -37.55
N LEU A 51 13.34 -15.38 -38.87
CA LEU A 51 14.09 -14.55 -39.80
C LEU A 51 13.44 -13.18 -39.98
N GLN A 52 14.25 -12.14 -39.81
CA GLN A 52 13.92 -10.77 -40.20
C GLN A 52 14.87 -10.29 -41.28
N ILE A 53 14.35 -10.12 -42.49
CA ILE A 53 15.12 -9.71 -43.67
C ILE A 53 15.26 -8.20 -43.69
N SER A 54 16.46 -7.69 -43.42
CA SER A 54 16.76 -6.27 -43.50
C SER A 54 17.00 -5.81 -44.93
N ASP A 55 17.73 -6.60 -45.72
CA ASP A 55 18.10 -6.27 -47.09
C ASP A 55 18.31 -7.53 -47.95
N ALA A 56 18.11 -7.41 -49.26
CA ALA A 56 18.44 -8.45 -50.22
C ALA A 56 18.62 -7.90 -51.64
N MET A 57 19.61 -8.43 -52.35
CA MET A 57 20.00 -8.04 -53.70
C MET A 57 20.30 -9.28 -54.54
N TYR A 58 19.65 -9.41 -55.69
CA TYR A 58 20.02 -10.36 -56.73
C TYR A 58 20.58 -9.61 -57.94
N GLY A 59 21.81 -9.92 -58.34
CA GLY A 59 22.52 -9.17 -59.36
C GLY A 59 24.04 -9.28 -59.18
N ARG A 60 24.78 -8.26 -59.60
CA ARG A 60 26.22 -8.13 -59.39
C ARG A 60 26.57 -6.70 -59.07
N THR A 61 27.22 -6.47 -57.93
CA THR A 61 27.70 -5.13 -57.52
C THR A 61 29.22 -5.09 -57.32
N ASN A 62 29.87 -6.26 -57.22
CA ASN A 62 31.33 -6.41 -57.07
C ASN A 62 31.88 -7.61 -57.89
N LYS A 63 33.19 -7.57 -58.20
CA LYS A 63 34.02 -8.58 -58.87
C LYS A 63 34.46 -9.72 -57.94
N ASP A 64 34.48 -9.48 -56.63
CA ASP A 64 35.11 -10.37 -55.65
C ASP A 64 34.37 -11.71 -55.43
N HIS A 65 33.06 -11.76 -55.69
CA HIS A 65 32.25 -12.98 -55.53
C HIS A 65 31.77 -13.51 -56.88
N CYS A 66 31.85 -14.83 -57.06
CA CYS A 66 31.51 -15.53 -58.31
C CYS A 66 32.30 -14.97 -59.53
N LYS A 67 33.63 -14.74 -59.32
CA LYS A 67 34.64 -14.09 -60.18
C LYS A 67 34.23 -13.88 -61.66
N TRP A 68 33.89 -12.64 -62.02
CA TRP A 68 33.55 -12.23 -63.40
C TRP A 68 33.85 -10.73 -63.64
N SER A 69 33.77 -10.25 -64.89
CA SER A 69 33.92 -8.82 -65.24
C SER A 69 32.85 -7.93 -64.58
N LEU A 70 33.23 -6.69 -64.21
CA LEU A 70 32.43 -5.80 -63.36
C LEU A 70 31.40 -5.00 -64.17
N ILE A 71 30.27 -5.62 -64.50
CA ILE A 71 29.06 -4.93 -64.94
C ILE A 71 28.10 -4.90 -63.76
N LYS A 72 27.77 -3.70 -63.26
CA LYS A 72 26.89 -3.53 -62.10
C LYS A 72 25.42 -3.67 -62.52
N CYS A 73 24.71 -4.59 -61.91
CA CYS A 73 23.28 -4.80 -62.12
C CYS A 73 22.61 -5.31 -60.86
N GLN A 74 21.35 -4.94 -60.63
CA GLN A 74 20.56 -5.47 -59.52
C GLN A 74 19.09 -5.52 -59.91
N SER A 75 18.38 -6.54 -59.42
CA SER A 75 16.93 -6.61 -59.54
C SER A 75 16.26 -5.73 -58.48
N SER A 76 15.26 -4.95 -58.88
CA SER A 76 14.47 -4.11 -57.98
C SER A 76 13.50 -4.92 -57.10
N SER A 77 13.20 -6.16 -57.47
CA SER A 77 12.24 -7.02 -56.75
C SER A 77 12.89 -7.86 -55.64
N SER A 78 14.22 -7.89 -55.56
CA SER A 78 14.99 -8.80 -54.69
C SER A 78 14.53 -8.80 -53.23
N LEU A 79 14.41 -7.63 -52.60
CA LEU A 79 13.99 -7.52 -51.20
C LEU A 79 12.55 -8.04 -50.98
N SER A 80 11.63 -7.70 -51.88
CA SER A 80 10.24 -8.13 -51.77
C SER A 80 10.07 -9.64 -51.96
N ALA A 81 10.78 -10.22 -52.93
CA ALA A 81 10.77 -11.65 -53.21
C ALA A 81 11.36 -12.47 -52.03
N VAL A 82 12.48 -12.03 -51.47
CA VAL A 82 13.08 -12.69 -50.29
C VAL A 82 12.19 -12.53 -49.06
N ARG A 83 11.64 -11.34 -48.80
CA ARG A 83 10.71 -11.13 -47.67
C ARG A 83 9.48 -12.01 -47.78
N HIS A 84 8.86 -12.09 -48.95
CA HIS A 84 7.69 -12.92 -49.17
C HIS A 84 7.96 -14.41 -48.83
N ARG A 85 9.16 -14.90 -49.15
CA ARG A 85 9.54 -16.31 -48.92
C ARG A 85 10.07 -16.59 -47.51
N CYS A 86 10.69 -15.61 -46.85
CA CYS A 86 11.50 -15.85 -45.64
C CYS A 86 11.07 -15.07 -44.39
N GLN A 87 10.39 -13.92 -44.53
CA GLN A 87 10.08 -13.06 -43.38
C GLN A 87 9.20 -13.80 -42.36
N GLY A 88 9.61 -13.78 -41.09
CA GLY A 88 8.86 -14.39 -39.99
C GLY A 88 8.89 -15.92 -39.96
N ARG A 89 9.66 -16.58 -40.85
CA ARG A 89 9.86 -18.04 -40.82
C ARG A 89 11.11 -18.39 -40.02
N ARG A 90 11.16 -19.59 -39.42
CA ARG A 90 12.38 -20.09 -38.74
C ARG A 90 13.46 -20.51 -39.73
N THR A 91 13.04 -21.12 -40.84
CA THR A 91 13.90 -21.56 -41.93
C THR A 91 13.25 -21.21 -43.26
N CYS A 92 14.05 -20.89 -44.26
CA CYS A 92 13.60 -20.72 -45.64
C CYS A 92 14.72 -21.06 -46.62
N SER A 93 14.33 -21.35 -47.85
CA SER A 93 15.26 -21.54 -48.98
C SER A 93 14.86 -20.60 -50.10
N VAL A 94 15.81 -19.97 -50.79
CA VAL A 94 15.55 -19.06 -51.91
C VAL A 94 16.47 -19.42 -53.08
N PRO A 95 15.94 -19.93 -54.20
CA PRO A 95 16.73 -20.15 -55.41
C PRO A 95 17.23 -18.83 -55.98
N ALA A 96 18.51 -18.74 -56.30
CA ALA A 96 19.13 -17.58 -56.94
C ALA A 96 19.00 -17.68 -58.47
N SER A 97 17.78 -17.52 -58.99
CA SER A 97 17.48 -17.66 -60.43
C SER A 97 16.63 -16.52 -60.98
N ASN A 98 16.65 -16.38 -62.31
CA ASN A 98 15.88 -15.39 -63.05
C ASN A 98 14.36 -15.65 -62.97
N ASP A 99 13.94 -16.88 -62.71
CA ASP A 99 12.53 -17.20 -62.46
C ASP A 99 12.00 -16.55 -61.17
N VAL A 100 12.87 -16.38 -60.17
CA VAL A 100 12.50 -15.82 -58.87
C VAL A 100 12.64 -14.30 -58.85
N PHE A 101 13.67 -13.76 -59.51
CA PHE A 101 14.05 -12.36 -59.37
C PHE A 101 13.96 -11.54 -60.66
N GLY A 102 13.61 -12.15 -61.79
CA GLY A 102 13.76 -11.58 -63.11
C GLY A 102 15.23 -11.58 -63.57
N GLU A 103 15.46 -11.17 -64.82
CA GLU A 103 16.79 -11.06 -65.43
C GLU A 103 17.27 -9.58 -65.39
N PRO A 104 18.01 -9.14 -64.36
CA PRO A 104 18.45 -7.75 -64.25
C PRO A 104 19.60 -7.39 -65.19
N CYS A 105 20.31 -8.39 -65.74
CA CYS A 105 21.44 -8.20 -66.65
C CYS A 105 21.74 -9.47 -67.44
N TRP A 106 21.52 -9.39 -68.76
CA TRP A 106 21.79 -10.48 -69.68
C TRP A 106 23.28 -10.83 -69.75
N ALA A 107 23.59 -12.13 -69.75
CA ALA A 107 24.94 -12.69 -69.89
C ALA A 107 25.97 -12.24 -68.83
N VAL A 108 25.51 -11.74 -67.68
CA VAL A 108 26.34 -11.48 -66.50
C VAL A 108 25.97 -12.51 -65.43
N PRO A 109 26.94 -13.28 -64.90
CA PRO A 109 26.66 -14.19 -63.79
C PRO A 109 26.28 -13.38 -62.56
N LYS A 110 25.17 -13.71 -61.92
CA LYS A 110 24.63 -12.96 -60.77
C LYS A 110 24.94 -13.69 -59.46
N TYR A 111 24.67 -13.02 -58.34
CA TYR A 111 24.63 -13.63 -57.02
C TYR A 111 23.46 -13.06 -56.22
N LEU A 112 22.92 -13.88 -55.32
CA LEU A 112 21.94 -13.46 -54.32
C LEU A 112 22.67 -13.15 -53.03
N GLU A 113 22.55 -11.91 -52.57
CA GLU A 113 22.98 -11.44 -51.26
C GLU A 113 21.77 -11.17 -50.38
N VAL A 114 21.75 -11.70 -49.15
CA VAL A 114 20.67 -11.46 -48.19
C VAL A 114 21.27 -11.11 -46.83
N THR A 115 20.81 -9.99 -46.26
CA THR A 115 21.14 -9.55 -44.91
C THR A 115 19.94 -9.74 -43.99
N TYR A 116 20.12 -10.51 -42.91
CA TYR A 116 19.05 -10.85 -41.98
C TYR A 116 19.52 -10.88 -40.51
N LYS A 117 18.55 -10.88 -39.61
CA LYS A 117 18.72 -11.16 -38.17
C LYS A 117 17.74 -12.24 -37.72
N CYS A 118 18.04 -12.89 -36.61
CA CYS A 118 17.12 -13.78 -35.92
C CYS A 118 16.51 -13.06 -34.72
N PHE A 119 15.18 -13.07 -34.63
CA PHE A 119 14.43 -12.51 -33.50
C PHE A 119 13.65 -13.59 -32.77
N GLY A 120 13.82 -13.67 -31.44
CA GLY A 120 13.04 -14.54 -30.56
C GLY A 120 11.54 -14.17 -30.55
N PHE A 121 10.68 -15.18 -30.39
CA PHE A 121 9.21 -15.07 -30.47
C PHE A 121 8.61 -14.01 -29.52
N LEU A 122 9.28 -13.69 -28.40
CA LEU A 122 8.85 -12.65 -27.46
C LEU A 122 8.93 -11.21 -28.02
N LEU A 123 9.75 -10.96 -29.05
CA LEU A 123 9.94 -9.61 -29.62
C LEU A 123 9.05 -9.33 -30.84
N LEU A 124 8.55 -10.35 -31.55
CA LEU A 124 7.81 -10.15 -32.81
C LEU A 124 6.37 -9.68 -32.63
N ALA A 125 5.84 -9.66 -31.40
CA ALA A 125 4.59 -8.96 -31.09
C ALA A 125 4.70 -7.43 -31.25
N SER A 126 5.90 -6.88 -31.51
CA SER A 126 6.20 -5.45 -31.55
C SER A 126 6.16 -4.83 -32.96
N GLN A 127 5.04 -4.93 -33.67
CA GLN A 127 4.81 -4.12 -34.90
C GLN A 127 3.84 -2.94 -34.72
N SER A 128 3.38 -2.66 -33.49
CA SER A 128 2.73 -1.38 -33.18
C SER A 128 3.49 -0.62 -32.09
N PRO A 129 3.62 0.73 -32.18
CA PRO A 129 4.31 1.53 -31.17
C PRO A 129 3.68 1.42 -29.78
N LYS A 130 2.39 1.05 -29.70
CA LYS A 130 1.67 0.80 -28.45
C LYS A 130 2.12 -0.49 -27.73
N MET A 131 2.52 -1.53 -28.47
CA MET A 131 3.02 -2.79 -27.87
C MET A 131 4.49 -2.73 -27.43
N ARG A 132 5.31 -1.88 -28.06
CA ARG A 132 6.72 -1.65 -27.64
C ARG A 132 6.82 -1.20 -26.19
N LEU A 133 5.91 -0.33 -25.76
CA LEU A 133 5.87 0.16 -24.38
C LEU A 133 5.37 -0.93 -23.43
N ALA A 134 4.33 -1.68 -23.80
CA ALA A 134 3.79 -2.76 -22.96
C ALA A 134 4.80 -3.89 -22.73
N VAL A 135 5.54 -4.30 -23.77
CA VAL A 135 6.57 -5.35 -23.67
C VAL A 135 7.79 -4.84 -22.90
N ARG A 136 8.24 -3.60 -23.10
CA ARG A 136 9.31 -2.99 -22.29
C ARG A 136 8.91 -2.84 -20.82
N VAL A 137 7.65 -2.50 -20.54
CA VAL A 137 7.12 -2.41 -19.18
C VAL A 137 7.01 -3.80 -18.55
N LEU A 138 6.57 -4.82 -19.28
CA LEU A 138 6.49 -6.20 -18.77
C LEU A 138 7.87 -6.83 -18.56
N LEU A 139 8.83 -6.60 -19.45
CA LEU A 139 10.24 -7.01 -19.25
C LEU A 139 10.88 -6.24 -18.10
N ALA A 140 10.63 -4.93 -17.96
CA ALA A 140 11.11 -4.16 -16.81
C ALA A 140 10.47 -4.65 -15.50
N LEU A 141 9.18 -5.02 -15.50
CA LEU A 141 8.50 -5.60 -14.35
C LEU A 141 8.94 -7.04 -14.06
N ALA A 142 9.36 -7.82 -15.08
CA ALA A 142 9.95 -9.15 -14.90
C ALA A 142 11.39 -9.04 -14.35
N ILE A 143 12.20 -8.12 -14.85
CA ILE A 143 13.55 -7.82 -14.35
C ILE A 143 13.48 -7.26 -12.93
N LEU A 144 12.51 -6.40 -12.61
CA LEU A 144 12.24 -5.94 -11.24
C LEU A 144 11.57 -7.02 -10.37
N GLY A 145 10.87 -7.98 -10.98
CA GLY A 145 10.24 -9.13 -10.33
C GLY A 145 11.23 -10.24 -9.95
N THR A 146 12.34 -10.38 -10.68
CA THR A 146 13.43 -11.31 -10.34
C THR A 146 14.40 -10.79 -9.27
N TRP A 147 14.17 -9.60 -8.69
CA TRP A 147 14.81 -9.16 -7.45
C TRP A 147 13.88 -9.26 -6.23
N ALA A 148 12.82 -10.08 -6.32
CA ALA A 148 11.93 -10.38 -5.19
C ALA A 148 12.31 -11.70 -4.48
N GLN A 149 13.61 -11.98 -4.32
CA GLN A 149 14.11 -12.69 -3.14
C GLN A 149 14.92 -11.68 -2.32
N ALA A 150 14.24 -10.88 -1.50
CA ALA A 150 14.89 -10.30 -0.34
C ALA A 150 15.09 -11.45 0.68
N GLN A 151 16.12 -12.24 0.46
CA GLN A 151 16.55 -13.26 1.41
C GLN A 151 17.14 -12.55 2.63
N GLU A 152 16.81 -13.05 3.83
CA GLU A 152 17.10 -12.44 5.12
C GLU A 152 18.61 -12.13 5.26
N LYS A 153 18.97 -10.84 5.25
CA LYS A 153 20.35 -10.35 5.40
C LYS A 153 20.85 -10.38 6.86
N CYS A 154 20.22 -11.16 7.72
CA CYS A 154 20.44 -11.14 9.16
C CYS A 154 20.38 -12.55 9.75
N LEU A 155 20.92 -12.71 10.95
CA LEU A 155 21.12 -14.00 11.62
C LEU A 155 19.86 -14.41 12.41
N VAL A 156 19.19 -15.51 12.02
CA VAL A 156 18.09 -16.16 12.77
C VAL A 156 18.63 -17.43 13.43
N GLY A 157 18.38 -17.61 14.74
CA GLY A 157 18.93 -18.75 15.48
C GLY A 157 20.46 -18.81 15.36
N ASN A 158 21.00 -19.96 14.96
CA ASN A 158 22.43 -20.15 14.71
C ASN A 158 22.87 -19.79 13.28
N GLY A 159 21.97 -19.29 12.42
CA GLY A 159 22.31 -18.88 11.07
C GLY A 159 22.40 -20.00 10.03
N ALA A 160 21.85 -21.19 10.30
CA ALA A 160 21.73 -22.25 9.28
C ALA A 160 20.96 -21.78 8.02
N SER A 161 19.96 -20.92 8.20
CA SER A 161 19.18 -20.30 7.11
C SER A 161 19.80 -19.03 6.53
N TYR A 162 20.92 -18.54 7.07
CA TYR A 162 21.54 -17.29 6.63
C TYR A 162 22.07 -17.42 5.20
N ARG A 163 21.69 -16.48 4.34
CA ARG A 163 22.06 -16.45 2.92
C ARG A 163 22.49 -15.04 2.46
N GLY A 164 22.98 -14.22 3.40
CA GLY A 164 23.57 -12.91 3.08
C GLY A 164 24.97 -13.01 2.46
N THR A 165 25.57 -11.85 2.18
CA THR A 165 26.81 -11.72 1.39
C THR A 165 28.05 -11.38 2.23
N VAL A 166 27.98 -11.51 3.57
CA VAL A 166 29.16 -11.30 4.43
C VAL A 166 30.23 -12.32 4.05
N SER A 167 31.44 -11.86 3.75
CA SER A 167 32.58 -12.66 3.27
C SER A 167 33.88 -12.39 4.05
N VAL A 168 33.74 -11.86 5.26
CA VAL A 168 34.85 -11.57 6.18
C VAL A 168 34.50 -12.07 7.58
N THR A 169 35.51 -12.52 8.31
CA THR A 169 35.37 -13.06 9.67
C THR A 169 35.27 -11.94 10.72
N LYS A 170 35.01 -12.29 11.98
CA LYS A 170 34.97 -11.35 13.11
C LYS A 170 36.28 -10.58 13.32
N THR A 171 37.42 -11.14 12.90
CA THR A 171 38.73 -10.47 12.93
C THR A 171 39.12 -9.87 11.56
N ALA A 172 38.15 -9.68 10.67
CA ALA A 172 38.30 -9.11 9.33
C ALA A 172 39.21 -9.92 8.38
N LYS A 173 39.37 -11.23 8.60
CA LYS A 173 40.05 -12.12 7.63
C LYS A 173 39.12 -12.42 6.47
N THR A 174 39.68 -12.47 5.26
CA THR A 174 38.90 -12.79 4.05
C THR A 174 38.52 -14.27 4.05
N CYS A 175 37.26 -14.55 3.72
CA CYS A 175 36.80 -15.92 3.57
C CYS A 175 37.35 -16.56 2.28
N GLN A 176 37.83 -17.79 2.41
CA GLN A 176 38.08 -18.71 1.31
C GLN A 176 36.74 -19.12 0.67
N ARG A 177 36.75 -19.32 -0.65
CA ARG A 177 35.55 -19.82 -1.36
C ARG A 177 35.29 -21.29 -1.03
N TRP A 178 34.03 -21.66 -0.84
CA TRP A 178 33.63 -23.03 -0.48
C TRP A 178 33.92 -24.08 -1.56
N ASP A 179 34.09 -23.68 -2.83
CA ASP A 179 34.47 -24.57 -3.93
C ASP A 179 35.99 -24.69 -4.12
N ARG A 180 36.80 -24.06 -3.26
CA ARG A 180 38.26 -24.09 -3.32
C ARG A 180 38.84 -24.92 -2.21
N GLN A 181 39.90 -25.67 -2.53
CA GLN A 181 40.62 -26.56 -1.62
C GLN A 181 41.95 -25.97 -1.13
N SER A 182 42.13 -24.65 -1.24
CA SER A 182 43.35 -23.92 -0.86
C SER A 182 42.98 -22.51 -0.38
N PRO A 183 43.64 -21.96 0.67
CA PRO A 183 44.75 -22.54 1.44
C PRO A 183 44.37 -23.72 2.35
N HIS A 184 43.10 -23.83 2.76
CA HIS A 184 42.64 -24.92 3.62
C HIS A 184 41.85 -25.95 2.83
N GLN A 185 42.34 -27.18 2.75
CA GLN A 185 41.55 -28.31 2.23
C GLN A 185 40.42 -28.66 3.19
N HIS A 186 39.22 -28.97 2.67
CA HIS A 186 38.05 -29.28 3.48
C HIS A 186 37.00 -30.13 2.75
N SER A 187 36.16 -30.83 3.52
CA SER A 187 35.07 -31.68 3.02
C SER A 187 33.74 -30.96 2.76
N ARG A 188 33.63 -29.67 3.08
CA ARG A 188 32.38 -28.90 2.96
C ARG A 188 32.28 -28.20 1.61
N ALA A 189 32.27 -28.98 0.53
CA ALA A 189 32.09 -28.45 -0.81
C ALA A 189 30.60 -28.27 -1.13
N PRO A 190 30.23 -27.35 -2.06
CA PRO A 190 28.84 -27.14 -2.45
C PRO A 190 28.16 -28.39 -3.02
N HIS A 191 28.94 -29.30 -3.62
CA HIS A 191 28.44 -30.57 -4.14
C HIS A 191 27.96 -31.51 -3.03
N ASP A 192 28.67 -31.55 -1.91
CA ASP A 192 28.36 -32.43 -0.77
C ASP A 192 27.29 -31.84 0.15
N TYR A 193 27.10 -30.51 0.12
CA TYR A 193 26.12 -29.77 0.93
C TYR A 193 25.24 -28.84 0.08
N PRO A 194 24.43 -29.37 -0.87
CA PRO A 194 23.69 -28.58 -1.85
C PRO A 194 22.63 -27.65 -1.23
N TYR A 195 22.12 -27.98 -0.05
CA TYR A 195 21.08 -27.20 0.63
C TYR A 195 21.63 -26.13 1.60
N SER A 196 22.94 -26.15 1.88
CA SER A 196 23.56 -25.22 2.84
C SER A 196 23.91 -23.86 2.22
N GLY A 197 23.66 -23.68 0.91
CA GLY A 197 23.86 -22.42 0.20
C GLY A 197 25.31 -21.95 0.19
N LEU A 198 26.25 -22.90 0.05
CA LEU A 198 27.71 -22.66 0.04
C LEU A 198 28.16 -21.95 -1.25
N GLU A 199 27.64 -20.75 -1.48
CA GLU A 199 27.93 -19.94 -2.67
C GLU A 199 29.11 -19.00 -2.43
N GLY A 200 30.03 -18.94 -3.40
CA GLY A 200 31.17 -18.03 -3.36
C GLY A 200 32.04 -18.22 -2.10
N ASN A 201 32.39 -17.12 -1.46
CA ASN A 201 33.11 -17.06 -0.18
C ASN A 201 32.26 -16.47 0.95
N TYR A 202 30.94 -16.62 0.90
CA TYR A 202 30.07 -16.05 1.93
C TYR A 202 30.01 -16.90 3.18
N CYS A 203 29.88 -16.28 4.34
CA CYS A 203 29.77 -17.00 5.61
C CYS A 203 28.49 -17.83 5.67
N ARG A 204 28.60 -19.08 6.09
CA ARG A 204 27.50 -20.06 6.16
C ARG A 204 27.61 -20.91 7.40
N ASN A 205 26.55 -21.64 7.73
CA ASN A 205 26.54 -22.58 8.83
C ASN A 205 25.97 -23.93 8.36
N PRO A 206 26.79 -24.76 7.69
CA PRO A 206 26.36 -26.07 7.17
C PRO A 206 26.27 -27.19 8.21
N ASP A 207 26.76 -26.99 9.43
CA ASP A 207 26.95 -28.02 10.47
C ASP A 207 26.38 -27.69 11.84
N GLY A 208 25.74 -26.53 12.00
CA GLY A 208 25.09 -26.18 13.25
C GLY A 208 26.00 -25.54 14.30
N GLU A 209 27.13 -24.96 13.89
CA GLU A 209 27.96 -24.08 14.73
C GLU A 209 27.13 -22.95 15.37
N PRO A 210 27.63 -22.24 16.41
CA PRO A 210 26.88 -21.16 17.06
C PRO A 210 26.51 -19.98 16.13
N GLY A 211 27.16 -19.85 14.97
CA GLY A 211 26.91 -18.80 14.00
C GLY A 211 27.51 -19.10 12.62
N PRO A 212 27.20 -18.27 11.60
CA PRO A 212 27.82 -18.35 10.29
C PRO A 212 29.33 -18.16 10.39
N TRP A 213 30.06 -19.00 9.68
CA TRP A 213 31.52 -19.04 9.66
C TRP A 213 32.01 -19.27 8.24
N CYS A 214 33.33 -19.18 8.05
CA CYS A 214 33.98 -19.57 6.79
C CYS A 214 35.41 -20.07 7.04
N TYR A 215 35.96 -20.84 6.10
CA TYR A 215 37.42 -21.03 6.00
C TYR A 215 38.06 -19.69 5.66
N THR A 216 39.25 -19.39 6.18
CA THR A 216 39.90 -18.09 5.92
C THR A 216 40.98 -18.22 4.85
N THR A 217 41.40 -17.11 4.24
CA THR A 217 42.56 -17.10 3.34
C THR A 217 43.91 -17.04 4.08
N ASP A 218 43.90 -16.93 5.42
CA ASP A 218 45.09 -16.89 6.25
C ASP A 218 45.55 -18.33 6.60
N PRO A 219 46.79 -18.75 6.26
CA PRO A 219 47.32 -20.06 6.62
C PRO A 219 47.33 -20.35 8.13
N GLY A 220 47.47 -19.31 8.97
CA GLY A 220 47.49 -19.44 10.42
C GLY A 220 46.10 -19.61 11.06
N THR A 221 45.02 -19.35 10.31
CA THR A 221 43.65 -19.40 10.81
C THR A 221 42.79 -20.27 9.89
N ARG A 222 42.64 -21.55 10.20
CA ARG A 222 41.91 -22.50 9.34
C ARG A 222 40.48 -22.06 9.04
N TRP A 223 39.72 -21.67 10.06
CA TRP A 223 38.36 -21.15 9.92
C TRP A 223 38.03 -20.20 11.08
N GLU A 224 37.03 -19.35 10.89
CA GLU A 224 36.57 -18.44 11.95
C GLU A 224 35.10 -18.04 11.76
N LEU A 225 34.42 -17.74 12.87
CA LEU A 225 33.08 -17.14 12.89
C LEU A 225 33.05 -15.76 12.22
N CYS A 226 31.95 -15.46 11.54
CA CYS A 226 31.68 -14.16 10.95
C CYS A 226 30.74 -13.34 11.82
N THR A 227 30.96 -12.03 11.86
CA THR A 227 30.04 -11.11 12.53
C THR A 227 28.87 -10.82 11.59
N VAL A 228 27.78 -11.58 11.75
CA VAL A 228 26.51 -11.32 11.07
C VAL A 228 25.54 -10.73 12.09
N PRO A 229 24.92 -9.57 11.81
CA PRO A 229 23.97 -8.98 12.74
C PRO A 229 22.75 -9.91 12.92
N PRO A 230 22.29 -10.17 14.17
CA PRO A 230 21.05 -10.89 14.41
C PRO A 230 19.91 -10.20 13.66
N CYS A 231 19.01 -11.00 13.09
CA CYS A 231 17.71 -10.47 12.77
C CYS A 231 17.17 -9.92 14.09
N ILE A 232 16.64 -8.69 14.04
CA ILE A 232 16.00 -8.10 15.22
C ILE A 232 14.80 -9.00 15.53
N GLU A 233 15.04 -10.04 16.34
CA GLU A 233 13.99 -10.74 17.02
C GLU A 233 13.26 -9.67 17.82
N SER A 234 11.98 -9.56 17.53
CA SER A 234 11.07 -8.70 18.24
C SER A 234 10.91 -9.21 19.67
N SER A 235 11.92 -9.00 20.51
CA SER A 235 11.76 -9.19 21.95
C SER A 235 10.72 -8.17 22.39
N LEU A 236 9.66 -8.69 22.98
CA LEU A 236 8.59 -7.91 23.55
C LEU A 236 9.18 -7.19 24.77
N MET A 237 9.55 -5.93 24.62
CA MET A 237 10.21 -5.15 25.68
C MET A 237 9.13 -4.64 26.64
N SER A 238 9.19 -5.02 27.92
CA SER A 238 8.32 -4.49 28.98
C SER A 238 9.11 -3.60 29.93
N ARG A 239 8.58 -2.41 30.26
CA ARG A 239 9.15 -1.48 31.24
C ARG A 239 8.08 -1.01 32.22
N ARG A 240 8.47 -0.75 33.46
CA ARG A 240 7.64 -0.18 34.53
C ARG A 240 8.31 1.03 35.17
N VAL A 241 7.55 2.07 35.50
CA VAL A 241 7.98 3.21 36.33
C VAL A 241 6.87 3.59 37.31
N CYS A 242 7.20 4.12 38.49
CA CYS A 242 6.19 4.51 39.48
C CYS A 242 5.47 5.81 39.08
N GLU A 243 4.39 6.14 39.78
CA GLU A 243 3.72 7.44 39.67
C GLU A 243 4.70 8.58 39.91
N ASP A 244 4.55 9.65 39.12
CA ASP A 244 5.41 10.85 39.07
C ASP A 244 6.81 10.67 38.43
N ASP A 245 7.19 9.44 38.04
CA ASP A 245 8.35 9.21 37.18
C ASP A 245 8.06 9.44 35.70
N THR A 246 9.10 9.59 34.89
CA THR A 246 9.01 9.61 33.42
C THR A 246 9.62 8.35 32.82
N MET A 247 8.81 7.60 32.07
CA MET A 247 9.26 6.44 31.32
C MET A 247 9.90 6.88 30.01
N TYR A 248 11.13 6.45 29.75
CA TYR A 248 11.82 6.65 28.47
C TYR A 248 11.83 5.34 27.69
N LEU A 249 11.36 5.36 26.44
CA LEU A 249 11.39 4.21 25.55
C LEU A 249 12.26 4.55 24.33
N SER A 250 13.09 3.62 23.88
CA SER A 250 13.95 3.80 22.71
C SER A 250 14.09 2.50 21.92
N CYS A 251 14.23 2.68 20.61
CA CYS A 251 14.58 1.66 19.64
C CYS A 251 15.91 2.04 18.99
N GLY A 252 16.70 1.04 18.57
CA GLY A 252 17.95 1.26 17.84
C GLY A 252 17.75 1.99 16.50
N SER A 253 18.85 2.52 15.95
CA SER A 253 18.86 3.34 14.73
C SER A 253 18.08 2.69 13.57
N GLY A 254 17.15 3.44 12.97
CA GLY A 254 16.33 2.98 11.84
C GLY A 254 15.14 2.08 12.21
N SER A 255 14.83 1.93 13.50
CA SER A 255 13.68 1.17 13.99
C SER A 255 12.58 2.07 14.57
N THR A 256 11.33 1.67 14.39
CA THR A 256 10.14 2.36 14.90
C THR A 256 9.42 1.50 15.93
N MET A 257 8.91 2.14 16.98
CA MET A 257 8.25 1.51 18.11
C MET A 257 6.79 1.18 17.83
N HIS A 258 6.36 0.00 18.23
CA HIS A 258 4.98 -0.43 18.25
C HIS A 258 4.57 -0.84 19.65
N VAL A 259 3.65 -0.10 20.24
CA VAL A 259 3.15 -0.34 21.60
C VAL A 259 2.06 -1.40 21.55
N SER A 260 2.32 -2.57 22.13
CA SER A 260 1.39 -3.69 22.20
C SER A 260 0.50 -3.63 23.45
N TYR A 261 1.00 -3.08 24.56
CA TYR A 261 0.27 -2.98 25.81
C TYR A 261 0.75 -1.75 26.61
N ALA A 262 -0.18 -1.12 27.34
CA ALA A 262 0.17 -0.15 28.36
C ALA A 262 -0.92 -0.09 29.45
N MET A 263 -0.49 0.08 30.70
CA MET A 263 -1.36 0.17 31.87
C MET A 263 -0.79 1.19 32.84
N TYR A 264 -1.56 2.25 33.14
CA TYR A 264 -1.31 3.14 34.27
C TYR A 264 -2.30 2.79 35.38
N GLY A 265 -1.80 2.38 36.54
CA GLY A 265 -2.62 1.85 37.62
C GLY A 265 -1.81 0.96 38.54
N ARG A 266 -2.43 -0.10 39.08
CA ARG A 266 -1.78 -1.12 39.90
C ARG A 266 -2.48 -2.44 39.70
N ASN A 267 -1.72 -3.50 39.39
CA ASN A 267 -2.25 -4.87 39.32
C ASN A 267 -1.53 -5.85 40.26
N ASP A 268 -0.40 -5.43 40.85
CA ASP A 268 0.46 -6.24 41.72
C ASP A 268 0.93 -5.48 42.99
N LYS A 269 1.48 -6.24 43.95
CA LYS A 269 2.01 -5.75 45.25
C LYS A 269 3.51 -5.45 45.18
N ASP A 270 4.17 -5.98 44.16
CA ASP A 270 5.62 -6.18 44.14
C ASP A 270 6.34 -4.93 43.61
N HIS A 271 5.70 -4.15 42.74
CA HIS A 271 6.24 -2.89 42.23
C HIS A 271 5.72 -1.68 43.03
N CYS A 272 6.63 -0.80 43.47
CA CYS A 272 6.32 0.40 44.25
C CYS A 272 5.54 0.09 45.56
N LYS A 273 5.95 -0.99 46.28
CA LYS A 273 5.45 -1.57 47.56
C LYS A 273 4.26 -0.85 48.23
N TRP A 274 3.03 -1.38 48.07
CA TRP A 274 1.80 -0.90 48.72
C TRP A 274 0.76 -2.02 48.92
N SER A 275 -0.37 -1.74 49.58
CA SER A 275 -1.51 -2.68 49.72
C SER A 275 -2.27 -2.89 48.39
N LEU A 276 -2.78 -4.11 48.16
CA LEU A 276 -3.23 -4.56 46.83
C LEU A 276 -4.66 -4.11 46.50
N ILE A 277 -4.82 -2.90 45.99
CA ILE A 277 -6.05 -2.44 45.32
C ILE A 277 -5.79 -2.44 43.81
N LYS A 278 -6.48 -3.31 43.07
CA LYS A 278 -6.31 -3.42 41.60
C LYS A 278 -7.06 -2.30 40.89
N CYS A 279 -6.36 -1.54 40.06
CA CYS A 279 -6.92 -0.44 39.27
C CYS A 279 -6.13 -0.21 37.98
N GLN A 280 -6.79 0.28 36.94
CA GLN A 280 -6.14 0.63 35.67
C GLN A 280 -6.92 1.72 34.95
N SER A 281 -6.20 2.63 34.29
CA SER A 281 -6.81 3.62 33.41
C SER A 281 -7.19 2.99 32.07
N SER A 282 -8.41 3.27 31.61
CA SER A 282 -8.91 2.77 30.33
C SER A 282 -8.27 3.43 29.09
N SER A 283 -7.54 4.54 29.28
CA SER A 283 -6.89 5.30 28.20
C SER A 283 -5.40 5.02 28.07
N SER A 284 -4.80 4.22 28.98
CA SER A 284 -3.35 3.98 29.03
C SER A 284 -2.75 3.58 27.68
N LEU A 285 -3.35 2.61 26.97
CA LEU A 285 -2.86 2.18 25.67
C LEU A 285 -2.96 3.27 24.60
N SER A 286 -4.07 4.01 24.53
CA SER A 286 -4.25 5.06 23.54
C SER A 286 -3.33 6.26 23.79
N ASP A 287 -3.11 6.62 25.05
CA ASP A 287 -2.28 7.76 25.44
C ASP A 287 -0.79 7.47 25.21
N VAL A 288 -0.35 6.25 25.54
CA VAL A 288 1.02 5.80 25.24
C VAL A 288 1.23 5.67 23.74
N ARG A 289 0.28 5.09 22.98
CA ARG A 289 0.36 5.03 21.52
C ARG A 289 0.42 6.41 20.88
N GLY A 290 -0.39 7.36 21.34
CA GLY A 290 -0.39 8.73 20.83
C GLY A 290 0.98 9.43 20.97
N ARG A 291 1.77 9.03 21.98
CA ARG A 291 3.10 9.59 22.25
C ARG A 291 4.24 8.81 21.61
N CYS A 292 4.15 7.48 21.55
CA CYS A 292 5.28 6.60 21.25
C CYS A 292 5.17 5.82 19.93
N GLN A 293 3.97 5.58 19.41
CA GLN A 293 3.76 4.74 18.23
C GLN A 293 4.49 5.32 17.01
N GLY A 294 5.23 4.47 16.31
CA GLY A 294 5.95 4.81 15.08
C GLY A 294 7.21 5.66 15.29
N ARG A 295 7.62 5.94 16.53
CA ARG A 295 8.82 6.72 16.83
C ARG A 295 10.00 5.82 17.19
N SER A 296 11.23 6.29 16.96
CA SER A 296 12.44 5.61 17.43
C SER A 296 12.70 5.85 18.92
N SER A 297 12.18 6.92 19.50
CA SER A 297 12.21 7.18 20.94
C SER A 297 11.02 8.04 21.39
N CYS A 298 10.64 7.90 22.65
CA CYS A 298 9.62 8.73 23.30
C CYS A 298 9.81 8.77 24.82
N SER A 299 9.17 9.74 25.46
CA SER A 299 9.02 9.80 26.91
C SER A 299 7.55 9.92 27.30
N VAL A 300 7.19 9.28 28.41
CA VAL A 300 5.82 9.22 28.94
C VAL A 300 5.85 9.50 30.45
N PRO A 301 5.35 10.67 30.89
CA PRO A 301 5.15 10.94 32.31
C PRO A 301 4.06 10.04 32.90
N ALA A 302 4.37 9.33 33.98
CA ALA A 302 3.43 8.45 34.68
C ALA A 302 2.60 9.24 35.70
N SER A 303 1.71 10.13 35.23
CA SER A 303 0.95 11.02 36.11
C SER A 303 -0.56 11.05 35.82
N ASN A 304 -1.33 11.47 36.82
CA ASN A 304 -2.78 11.66 36.75
C ASN A 304 -3.18 12.70 35.70
N HIS A 305 -2.31 13.66 35.41
CA HIS A 305 -2.54 14.63 34.32
C HIS A 305 -2.54 13.96 32.94
N VAL A 306 -1.76 12.89 32.75
CA VAL A 306 -1.67 12.19 31.45
C VAL A 306 -2.76 11.14 31.31
N PHE A 307 -3.03 10.36 32.35
CA PHE A 307 -3.87 9.16 32.26
C PHE A 307 -5.20 9.24 33.01
N GLY A 308 -5.48 10.36 33.68
CA GLY A 308 -6.50 10.44 34.73
C GLY A 308 -6.09 9.64 35.97
N ASP A 309 -6.87 9.78 37.05
CA ASP A 309 -6.67 8.98 38.26
C ASP A 309 -7.65 7.78 38.30
N PRO A 310 -7.20 6.56 37.97
CA PRO A 310 -8.05 5.38 37.99
C PRO A 310 -8.36 4.86 39.41
N CYS A 311 -7.64 5.33 40.44
CA CYS A 311 -7.78 4.88 41.82
C CYS A 311 -7.20 5.91 42.78
N TRP A 312 -8.08 6.76 43.29
CA TRP A 312 -7.74 7.81 44.24
C TRP A 312 -7.02 7.24 45.47
N ALA A 313 -5.94 7.89 45.88
CA ALA A 313 -5.10 7.53 47.03
C ALA A 313 -4.42 6.15 46.96
N VAL A 314 -4.35 5.54 45.78
CA VAL A 314 -3.53 4.34 45.53
C VAL A 314 -2.30 4.76 44.73
N PRO A 315 -1.07 4.47 45.18
CA PRO A 315 0.13 4.72 44.39
C PRO A 315 0.11 3.87 43.13
N LYS A 316 0.29 4.49 41.96
CA LYS A 316 0.20 3.81 40.66
C LYS A 316 1.59 3.57 40.06
N TYR A 317 1.64 2.78 39.00
CA TYR A 317 2.79 2.66 38.11
C TYR A 317 2.30 2.59 36.65
N LEU A 318 3.16 3.04 35.75
CA LEU A 318 2.98 2.85 34.31
C LEU A 318 3.77 1.62 33.88
N GLU A 319 3.09 0.64 33.30
CA GLU A 319 3.69 -0.47 32.56
C GLU A 319 3.47 -0.27 31.07
N VAL A 320 4.52 -0.45 30.26
CA VAL A 320 4.42 -0.40 28.80
C VAL A 320 5.17 -1.57 28.19
N THR A 321 4.51 -2.25 27.27
CA THR A 321 5.09 -3.29 26.45
C THR A 321 5.12 -2.85 24.99
N TYR A 322 6.29 -2.93 24.36
CA TYR A 322 6.49 -2.50 22.98
C TYR A 322 7.46 -3.38 22.22
N LYS A 323 7.42 -3.25 20.88
CA LYS A 323 8.32 -3.90 19.94
C LYS A 323 8.98 -2.85 19.06
N CYS A 324 10.23 -3.07 18.68
CA CYS A 324 10.91 -2.25 17.70
C CYS A 324 10.90 -2.96 16.35
N TYR A 325 10.40 -2.28 15.31
CA TYR A 325 10.41 -2.78 13.94
C TYR A 325 11.41 -1.99 13.11
N GLY A 326 12.38 -2.67 12.51
CA GLY A 326 13.29 -2.08 11.53
C GLY A 326 12.59 -1.74 10.22
N PHE A 327 13.10 -0.75 9.49
CA PHE A 327 12.61 -0.28 8.19
C PHE A 327 12.47 -1.40 7.11
N LEU A 328 13.09 -2.56 7.30
CA LEU A 328 13.09 -3.69 6.36
C LEU A 328 11.94 -4.71 6.53
N LEU A 329 11.13 -4.65 7.60
CA LEU A 329 10.12 -5.69 7.89
C LEU A 329 8.67 -5.35 7.53
N LEU A 330 8.36 -4.14 7.05
CA LEU A 330 6.99 -3.82 6.59
C LEU A 330 6.64 -4.40 5.21
N ALA A 331 7.55 -5.12 4.56
CA ALA A 331 7.31 -5.72 3.24
C ALA A 331 6.82 -7.18 3.28
N SER A 332 7.03 -7.94 4.37
CA SER A 332 6.86 -9.41 4.35
C SER A 332 5.40 -9.89 4.60
N GLN A 333 4.57 -9.17 5.35
CA GLN A 333 3.20 -9.65 5.62
C GLN A 333 2.15 -9.29 4.54
N SER A 334 2.53 -8.59 3.46
CA SER A 334 1.58 -8.18 2.40
C SER A 334 1.61 -9.05 1.12
N SER A 335 2.51 -10.03 1.02
CA SER A 335 2.74 -10.76 -0.25
C SER A 335 1.53 -11.61 -0.69
N LYS A 336 0.84 -12.29 0.24
CA LYS A 336 -0.37 -13.09 -0.08
C LYS A 336 -1.58 -12.24 -0.49
N ARG A 337 -1.68 -10.99 -0.02
CA ARG A 337 -2.75 -10.04 -0.39
C ARG A 337 -2.48 -9.33 -1.73
N ARG A 338 -1.21 -9.16 -2.11
CA ARG A 338 -0.84 -8.55 -3.40
C ARG A 338 -1.18 -9.46 -4.58
N LEU A 339 -0.97 -10.78 -4.47
CA LEU A 339 -1.29 -11.71 -5.56
C LEU A 339 -2.80 -11.85 -5.80
N THR A 340 -3.60 -11.89 -4.74
CA THR A 340 -5.08 -11.95 -4.83
C THR A 340 -5.69 -10.66 -5.37
N VAL A 341 -5.14 -9.50 -5.00
CA VAL A 341 -5.57 -8.19 -5.55
C VAL A 341 -5.13 -8.01 -7.01
N LEU A 342 -3.92 -8.47 -7.39
CA LEU A 342 -3.47 -8.44 -8.78
C LEU A 342 -4.31 -9.37 -9.67
N LEU A 343 -4.61 -10.59 -9.20
CA LEU A 343 -5.48 -11.54 -9.90
C LEU A 343 -6.92 -11.03 -10.00
N ALA A 344 -7.45 -10.39 -8.95
CA ALA A 344 -8.77 -9.76 -8.99
C ALA A 344 -8.83 -8.57 -9.97
N LEU A 345 -7.78 -7.75 -10.04
CA LEU A 345 -7.69 -6.64 -11.01
C LEU A 345 -7.54 -7.12 -12.46
N VAL A 346 -6.85 -8.24 -12.69
CA VAL A 346 -6.75 -8.88 -14.01
C VAL A 346 -8.06 -9.56 -14.40
N MET A 347 -8.78 -10.20 -13.47
CA MET A 347 -10.10 -10.78 -13.67
C MET A 347 -11.18 -9.71 -13.93
N MET A 348 -11.02 -8.51 -13.35
CA MET A 348 -11.88 -7.34 -13.59
C MET A 348 -11.66 -6.70 -14.98
N MET A 349 -10.50 -6.88 -15.60
CA MET A 349 -10.20 -6.40 -16.96
C MET A 349 -10.77 -7.31 -18.06
N THR A 350 -11.04 -8.60 -17.78
CA THR A 350 -11.46 -9.57 -18.80
C THR A 350 -12.97 -9.78 -18.91
N LEU A 351 -13.77 -9.39 -17.91
CA LEU A 351 -15.22 -9.64 -17.90
C LEU A 351 -16.11 -8.45 -18.26
N GLY A 352 -15.56 -7.29 -18.63
CA GLY A 352 -16.32 -6.25 -19.36
C GLY A 352 -17.60 -5.72 -18.70
N GLN A 353 -17.84 -5.97 -17.41
CA GLN A 353 -18.99 -5.44 -16.70
C GLN A 353 -18.57 -4.24 -15.85
N ALA A 354 -19.15 -3.09 -16.17
CA ALA A 354 -19.02 -1.87 -15.40
C ALA A 354 -19.65 -2.06 -14.02
N TRP A 355 -18.84 -2.40 -13.03
CA TRP A 355 -19.23 -2.21 -11.63
C TRP A 355 -19.06 -0.73 -11.33
N SER A 356 -20.17 -0.01 -11.16
CA SER A 356 -20.17 1.30 -10.52
C SER A 356 -19.62 1.14 -9.10
N LEU A 357 -18.33 1.43 -8.93
CA LEU A 357 -17.68 1.46 -7.62
C LEU A 357 -18.37 2.53 -6.74
N PRO A 358 -18.68 2.24 -5.47
CA PRO A 358 -19.29 3.22 -4.57
C PRO A 358 -18.34 4.40 -4.32
N ASP A 359 -18.91 5.60 -4.25
CA ASP A 359 -18.28 6.93 -4.11
C ASP A 359 -17.32 7.11 -2.90
N ASN A 360 -17.08 6.08 -2.10
CA ASN A 360 -16.45 6.17 -0.78
C ASN A 360 -14.97 5.74 -0.71
N MET A 361 -14.34 5.30 -1.80
CA MET A 361 -12.97 4.76 -1.67
C MET A 361 -11.82 5.81 -1.64
N TRP A 362 -12.05 7.12 -1.83
CA TRP A 362 -10.92 8.07 -2.04
C TRP A 362 -11.11 9.48 -1.42
N GLY A 363 -12.02 9.63 -0.46
CA GLY A 363 -12.24 10.90 0.26
C GLY A 363 -12.55 10.67 1.74
N THR A 364 -12.15 11.62 2.60
CA THR A 364 -12.47 11.57 4.04
C THR A 364 -13.99 11.55 4.26
N PRO A 365 -14.48 11.10 5.43
CA PRO A 365 -15.88 11.24 5.81
C PRO A 365 -16.39 12.67 5.60
N LYS A 366 -17.67 12.80 5.22
CA LYS A 366 -18.35 14.09 5.07
C LYS A 366 -18.28 14.83 6.41
N THR A 367 -17.67 16.00 6.37
CA THR A 367 -17.50 16.89 7.53
C THR A 367 -18.39 18.10 7.33
N THR A 368 -19.25 18.41 8.30
CA THR A 368 -20.08 19.61 8.30
C THR A 368 -19.49 20.66 9.23
N ARG A 369 -19.38 21.90 8.75
CA ARG A 369 -18.96 23.06 9.53
C ARG A 369 -20.01 24.15 9.43
N LEU A 370 -20.13 24.95 10.49
CA LEU A 370 -21.12 25.99 10.61
C LEU A 370 -20.48 27.28 11.14
N ALA A 371 -20.89 28.42 10.60
CA ALA A 371 -20.56 29.76 11.10
C ALA A 371 -21.83 30.60 11.14
N CYS A 372 -22.02 31.38 12.20
CA CYS A 372 -23.15 32.29 12.32
C CYS A 372 -22.97 33.50 11.38
N GLU A 373 -24.06 34.19 11.07
CA GLU A 373 -24.00 35.46 10.33
C GLU A 373 -22.99 36.42 10.98
N ARG A 374 -22.21 37.12 10.16
CA ARG A 374 -21.04 37.98 10.53
C ARG A 374 -19.76 37.23 10.93
N GLN A 375 -19.78 35.90 11.05
CA GLN A 375 -18.57 35.11 11.25
C GLN A 375 -17.97 34.64 9.92
N THR A 376 -16.69 34.25 9.95
CA THR A 376 -16.00 33.66 8.80
C THR A 376 -15.80 32.16 9.00
N LEU A 377 -16.35 31.36 8.11
CA LEU A 377 -16.17 29.92 8.09
C LEU A 377 -14.82 29.55 7.44
N SER A 378 -13.94 28.87 8.17
CA SER A 378 -12.68 28.34 7.64
C SER A 378 -12.79 26.83 7.40
N LEU A 379 -12.55 26.40 6.16
CA LEU A 379 -12.43 24.97 5.81
C LEU A 379 -10.97 24.64 5.55
N SER A 380 -10.53 23.46 5.99
CA SER A 380 -9.16 23.01 5.79
C SER A 380 -9.05 21.49 5.68
N CYS A 381 -8.09 21.05 4.86
CA CYS A 381 -7.66 19.67 4.72
C CYS A 381 -6.18 19.50 5.11
N ARG A 382 -5.79 18.27 5.46
CA ARG A 382 -4.38 17.90 5.71
C ARG A 382 -3.53 18.07 4.43
N ARG A 383 -2.20 18.10 4.55
CA ARG A 383 -1.28 18.25 3.40
C ARG A 383 -1.57 17.19 2.32
N GLY A 384 -1.57 17.62 1.06
CA GLY A 384 -1.87 16.80 -0.13
C GLY A 384 -3.35 16.43 -0.37
N LEU A 385 -4.27 16.89 0.49
CA LEU A 385 -5.72 16.77 0.27
C LEU A 385 -6.36 18.12 -0.06
N THR A 386 -7.46 18.07 -0.80
CA THR A 386 -8.22 19.23 -1.30
C THR A 386 -9.71 19.11 -0.96
N ILE A 387 -10.35 20.26 -0.76
CA ILE A 387 -11.75 20.37 -0.35
C ILE A 387 -12.67 20.02 -1.53
N ARG A 388 -13.62 19.12 -1.29
CA ARG A 388 -14.74 18.80 -2.18
C ARG A 388 -16.06 19.13 -1.48
N VAL A 389 -16.69 20.21 -1.90
CA VAL A 389 -17.95 20.69 -1.30
C VAL A 389 -19.11 19.87 -1.84
N SER A 390 -19.87 19.26 -0.94
CA SER A 390 -21.04 18.42 -1.28
C SER A 390 -22.37 19.09 -0.95
N TYR A 391 -22.39 20.01 0.03
CA TYR A 391 -23.57 20.77 0.43
C TYR A 391 -23.13 22.11 1.02
N ALA A 392 -23.92 23.16 0.79
CA ALA A 392 -23.77 24.44 1.45
C ALA A 392 -25.12 25.15 1.53
N LEU A 393 -25.37 25.83 2.65
CA LEU A 393 -26.57 26.60 2.91
C LEU A 393 -26.22 27.84 3.72
N TYR A 394 -26.53 29.01 3.19
CA TYR A 394 -26.65 30.25 3.95
C TYR A 394 -28.13 30.57 4.15
N GLY A 395 -28.54 30.73 5.41
CA GLY A 395 -29.95 30.90 5.77
C GLY A 395 -30.24 30.39 7.18
N ARG A 396 -31.44 29.87 7.40
CA ARG A 396 -31.83 29.22 8.67
C ARG A 396 -32.85 28.12 8.41
N THR A 397 -32.52 26.89 8.82
CA THR A 397 -33.38 25.71 8.64
C THR A 397 -33.83 25.03 9.94
N ARG A 398 -33.41 25.54 11.10
CA ARG A 398 -33.66 24.95 12.42
C ARG A 398 -33.46 25.95 13.54
N TYR A 399 -34.22 25.76 14.63
CA TYR A 399 -34.10 26.50 15.88
C TYR A 399 -32.88 26.03 16.69
N GLY A 400 -32.37 26.87 17.60
CA GLY A 400 -31.29 26.51 18.54
C GLY A 400 -29.86 26.54 17.96
N VAL A 401 -29.67 27.10 16.76
CA VAL A 401 -28.36 27.27 16.11
C VAL A 401 -28.14 28.76 15.86
N CYS A 402 -27.03 29.33 16.33
CA CYS A 402 -26.77 30.79 16.26
C CYS A 402 -27.91 31.59 16.89
N THR A 403 -28.05 31.49 18.21
CA THR A 403 -29.21 31.91 19.00
C THR A 403 -29.12 33.33 19.55
N GLU A 404 -28.22 34.17 19.04
CA GLU A 404 -28.05 35.53 19.55
C GLU A 404 -29.28 36.42 19.31
N TRP A 405 -30.18 36.07 18.37
CA TRP A 405 -31.38 36.86 18.05
C TRP A 405 -32.54 35.95 17.59
N ASP A 406 -33.78 36.38 17.87
CA ASP A 406 -35.00 35.65 17.53
C ASP A 406 -35.10 35.32 16.04
N ALA A 407 -35.45 34.07 15.74
CA ALA A 407 -35.65 33.57 14.39
C ALA A 407 -37.13 33.70 13.99
N TYR A 408 -37.45 34.65 13.10
CA TYR A 408 -38.80 34.78 12.54
C TYR A 408 -39.19 33.61 11.63
N THR A 409 -38.22 32.94 11.01
CA THR A 409 -38.47 31.76 10.17
C THR A 409 -37.32 30.75 10.21
N THR A 410 -37.67 29.47 10.05
CA THR A 410 -36.74 28.36 9.82
C THR A 410 -36.89 27.77 8.42
N ASN A 411 -37.60 28.45 7.52
CA ASN A 411 -37.70 28.08 6.11
C ASN A 411 -36.89 29.04 5.23
N CYS A 412 -35.66 29.34 5.63
CA CYS A 412 -34.81 30.32 4.98
C CYS A 412 -33.58 29.68 4.34
N ARG A 413 -33.44 29.80 3.01
CA ARG A 413 -32.30 29.25 2.25
C ARG A 413 -31.94 30.16 1.08
N SER A 414 -30.67 30.54 0.96
CA SER A 414 -30.16 31.19 -0.25
C SER A 414 -29.84 30.16 -1.34
N SER A 415 -30.40 30.33 -2.53
CA SER A 415 -30.15 29.46 -3.70
C SER A 415 -28.71 29.54 -4.22
N SER A 416 -28.01 30.64 -3.96
CA SER A 416 -26.63 30.87 -4.41
C SER A 416 -25.55 30.24 -3.50
N SER A 417 -25.97 29.68 -2.35
CA SER A 417 -25.08 29.13 -1.31
C SER A 417 -24.05 28.13 -1.84
N LEU A 418 -24.51 27.06 -2.51
CA LEU A 418 -23.64 25.99 -3.00
C LEU A 418 -22.70 26.44 -4.15
N PRO A 419 -23.17 27.15 -5.19
CA PRO A 419 -22.31 27.69 -6.23
C PRO A 419 -21.18 28.59 -5.69
N ILE A 420 -21.49 29.49 -4.76
CA ILE A 420 -20.52 30.46 -4.21
C ILE A 420 -19.47 29.74 -3.36
N VAL A 421 -19.89 28.83 -2.48
CA VAL A 421 -18.95 28.06 -1.66
C VAL A 421 -18.09 27.13 -2.52
N LYS A 422 -18.66 26.48 -3.55
CA LYS A 422 -17.88 25.70 -4.52
C LYS A 422 -16.82 26.57 -5.22
N ARG A 423 -17.20 27.73 -5.74
CA ARG A 423 -16.27 28.66 -6.42
C ARG A 423 -15.11 29.09 -5.52
N ARG A 424 -15.37 29.34 -4.23
CA ARG A 424 -14.36 29.81 -3.28
C ARG A 424 -13.50 28.71 -2.66
N CYS A 425 -14.01 27.48 -2.55
CA CYS A 425 -13.38 26.42 -1.75
C CYS A 425 -13.00 25.14 -2.51
N GLN A 426 -13.68 24.82 -3.62
CA GLN A 426 -13.47 23.56 -4.34
C GLN A 426 -12.00 23.45 -4.81
N GLY A 427 -11.39 22.29 -4.57
CA GLY A 427 -10.02 21.99 -5.00
C GLY A 427 -8.93 22.70 -4.20
N ARG A 428 -9.28 23.54 -3.21
CA ARG A 428 -8.30 24.22 -2.35
C ARG A 428 -7.99 23.38 -1.12
N ARG A 429 -6.79 23.53 -0.56
CA ARG A 429 -6.42 22.89 0.72
C ARG A 429 -7.04 23.62 1.92
N LYS A 430 -7.14 24.94 1.84
CA LYS A 430 -7.72 25.82 2.87
C LYS A 430 -8.53 26.92 2.17
N CYS A 431 -9.70 27.24 2.69
CA CYS A 431 -10.51 28.37 2.21
C CYS A 431 -11.22 29.07 3.39
N ARG A 432 -11.60 30.32 3.18
CA ARG A 432 -12.39 31.11 4.13
C ARG A 432 -13.59 31.72 3.41
N VAL A 433 -14.76 31.67 4.03
CA VAL A 433 -16.01 32.23 3.48
C VAL A 433 -16.73 32.99 4.59
N ALA A 434 -16.93 34.30 4.40
CA ALA A 434 -17.73 35.11 5.30
C ALA A 434 -19.22 34.74 5.17
N ALA A 435 -19.89 34.51 6.30
CA ALA A 435 -21.32 34.27 6.37
C ALA A 435 -22.06 35.61 6.43
N SER A 436 -22.18 36.31 5.30
CA SER A 436 -22.81 37.64 5.23
C SER A 436 -23.71 37.81 4.01
N ASN A 437 -24.61 38.79 4.11
CA ASN A 437 -25.50 39.18 3.01
C ASN A 437 -24.71 39.69 1.79
N ASP A 438 -23.55 40.32 1.98
CA ASP A 438 -22.68 40.76 0.87
C ASP A 438 -22.17 39.58 0.03
N VAL A 439 -22.04 38.40 0.64
CA VAL A 439 -21.57 37.20 -0.05
C VAL A 439 -22.71 36.42 -0.68
N PHE A 440 -23.86 36.30 -0.01
CA PHE A 440 -24.91 35.34 -0.38
C PHE A 440 -26.28 35.97 -0.72
N GLY A 441 -26.41 37.29 -0.62
CA GLY A 441 -27.69 37.99 -0.54
C GLY A 441 -28.39 37.77 0.81
N ASP A 442 -29.48 38.49 1.06
CA ASP A 442 -30.35 38.26 2.24
C ASP A 442 -31.57 37.41 1.85
N PRO A 443 -31.56 36.09 2.07
CA PRO A 443 -32.68 35.20 1.73
C PRO A 443 -33.88 35.32 2.67
N CYS A 444 -33.74 35.97 3.83
CA CYS A 444 -34.82 36.14 4.79
C CYS A 444 -34.51 37.30 5.75
N SER A 445 -35.01 38.47 5.40
CA SER A 445 -34.82 39.67 6.21
C SER A 445 -35.36 39.50 7.63
N LYS A 446 -34.69 40.14 8.59
CA LYS A 446 -34.96 40.06 10.05
C LYS A 446 -34.68 38.70 10.70
N THR A 447 -34.40 37.64 9.95
CA THR A 447 -33.95 36.36 10.53
C THR A 447 -32.42 36.31 10.55
N PHE A 448 -31.85 36.05 11.73
CA PHE A 448 -30.40 35.86 11.86
C PHE A 448 -29.99 34.55 11.18
N LYS A 449 -29.00 34.53 10.30
CA LYS A 449 -28.66 33.38 9.45
C LYS A 449 -27.41 32.65 9.93
N TYR A 450 -27.11 31.52 9.30
CA TYR A 450 -25.84 30.82 9.42
C TYR A 450 -25.45 30.19 8.09
N LEU A 451 -24.14 30.04 7.88
CA LEU A 451 -23.55 29.27 6.79
C LEU A 451 -23.20 27.87 7.29
N GLU A 452 -23.87 26.85 6.76
CA GLU A 452 -23.57 25.44 6.97
C GLU A 452 -22.96 24.84 5.69
N VAL A 453 -21.79 24.20 5.78
CA VAL A 453 -21.10 23.59 4.65
C VAL A 453 -20.68 22.16 4.97
N THR A 454 -21.06 21.20 4.12
CA THR A 454 -20.58 19.82 4.18
C THR A 454 -19.60 19.54 3.06
N TYR A 455 -18.39 19.14 3.42
CA TYR A 455 -17.30 18.85 2.50
C TYR A 455 -16.56 17.55 2.84
N THR A 456 -15.85 17.01 1.88
CA THR A 456 -14.87 15.93 2.07
C THR A 456 -13.49 16.44 1.66
N CYS A 457 -12.43 15.82 2.20
CA CYS A 457 -11.06 16.04 1.76
C CYS A 457 -10.66 14.88 0.85
N ALA A 458 -10.25 15.17 -0.37
CA ALA A 458 -9.85 14.18 -1.37
C ALA A 458 -8.48 14.55 -1.99
N ALA A 459 -7.71 13.55 -2.40
CA ALA A 459 -6.40 13.76 -3.01
C ALA A 459 -6.52 14.55 -4.33
N PHE A 460 -5.63 15.52 -4.55
CA PHE A 460 -5.62 16.41 -5.72
C PHE A 460 -5.56 15.64 -7.06
N LEU A 461 -4.89 14.49 -7.08
CA LEU A 461 -4.75 13.61 -8.25
C LEU A 461 -6.08 13.10 -8.83
N LEU A 462 -7.19 13.23 -8.09
CA LEU A 462 -8.52 12.78 -8.53
C LEU A 462 -9.35 13.86 -9.22
N LEU A 463 -8.98 15.13 -9.09
CA LEU A 463 -9.75 16.23 -9.67
C LEU A 463 -9.63 16.32 -11.20
N ALA A 464 -8.69 15.57 -11.80
CA ALA A 464 -8.54 15.48 -13.26
C ALA A 464 -9.40 14.40 -13.93
N SER A 465 -10.20 13.63 -13.17
CA SER A 465 -10.88 12.41 -13.65
C SER A 465 -12.15 12.64 -14.49
N GLN A 466 -12.64 13.88 -14.62
CA GLN A 466 -13.86 14.15 -15.41
C GLN A 466 -13.63 14.51 -16.88
N SER A 467 -12.40 14.41 -17.41
CA SER A 467 -12.13 14.54 -18.84
C SER A 467 -11.40 13.31 -19.39
N SER A 468 -11.98 12.70 -20.42
CA SER A 468 -11.46 11.51 -21.13
C SER A 468 -10.05 11.68 -21.70
N LYS A 469 -9.53 12.91 -21.83
CA LYS A 469 -8.20 13.20 -22.40
C LYS A 469 -7.04 13.19 -21.40
N LYS A 470 -7.27 13.10 -20.08
CA LYS A 470 -6.20 13.18 -19.05
C LYS A 470 -6.11 11.96 -18.12
N ARG A 471 -6.69 10.83 -18.50
CA ARG A 471 -6.57 9.56 -17.76
C ARG A 471 -5.11 9.07 -17.69
N LEU A 472 -4.35 9.21 -18.78
CA LEU A 472 -2.97 8.75 -18.87
C LEU A 472 -2.01 9.46 -17.89
N ALA A 473 -2.22 10.76 -17.64
CA ALA A 473 -1.39 11.54 -16.72
C ALA A 473 -1.60 11.17 -15.25
N VAL A 474 -2.84 10.78 -14.88
CA VAL A 474 -3.17 10.30 -13.53
C VAL A 474 -2.58 8.91 -13.30
N PHE A 475 -2.61 8.04 -14.31
CA PHE A 475 -1.96 6.72 -14.24
C PHE A 475 -0.43 6.82 -14.15
N LEU A 476 0.19 7.75 -14.89
CA LEU A 476 1.64 7.99 -14.79
C LEU A 476 2.04 8.57 -13.43
N ALA A 477 1.28 9.53 -12.89
CA ALA A 477 1.55 10.13 -11.59
C ALA A 477 1.36 9.13 -10.43
N LEU A 478 0.35 8.26 -10.50
CA LEU A 478 0.17 7.17 -9.52
C LEU A 478 1.28 6.12 -9.61
N ALA A 479 1.76 5.80 -10.81
CA ALA A 479 2.91 4.92 -10.99
C ALA A 479 4.21 5.54 -10.44
N ILE A 480 4.46 6.84 -10.71
CA ILE A 480 5.65 7.56 -10.24
C ILE A 480 5.62 7.75 -8.70
N MET A 481 4.45 7.99 -8.10
CA MET A 481 4.31 8.11 -6.64
C MET A 481 4.50 6.77 -5.90
N VAL A 482 4.27 5.63 -6.59
CA VAL A 482 4.55 4.29 -6.05
C VAL A 482 6.03 3.92 -6.18
N THR A 483 6.75 4.47 -7.16
CA THR A 483 8.20 4.20 -7.37
C THR A 483 9.12 5.05 -6.50
N PHE A 484 8.68 6.22 -6.02
CA PHE A 484 9.49 7.15 -5.20
C PHE A 484 9.05 7.23 -3.73
N GLY A 485 8.78 6.08 -3.10
CA GLY A 485 9.10 5.84 -1.68
C GLY A 485 8.68 6.85 -0.59
N GLN A 486 7.67 7.71 -0.79
CA GLN A 486 7.07 8.44 0.32
C GLN A 486 5.89 7.65 0.85
N ALA A 487 6.12 6.98 1.99
CA ALA A 487 5.10 6.30 2.76
C ALA A 487 3.97 7.28 3.13
N TRP A 488 2.81 7.13 2.50
CA TRP A 488 1.56 7.58 3.09
C TRP A 488 1.09 6.45 3.99
N SER A 489 1.18 6.67 5.30
CA SER A 489 0.50 5.85 6.28
C SER A 489 -1.00 5.85 5.97
N LEU A 490 -1.51 4.66 5.63
CA LEU A 490 -2.95 4.42 5.58
C LEU A 490 -3.50 4.66 7.00
N PRO A 491 -4.61 5.41 7.18
CA PRO A 491 -5.21 5.58 8.50
C PRO A 491 -5.81 4.25 9.01
N ASP A 492 -5.59 3.95 10.30
CA ASP A 492 -6.01 2.72 11.02
C ASP A 492 -7.53 2.47 11.14
N ASN A 493 -8.37 3.16 10.37
CA ASN A 493 -9.82 3.17 10.57
C ASN A 493 -10.62 2.58 9.41
N MET A 494 -10.08 1.55 8.75
CA MET A 494 -10.79 0.79 7.71
C MET A 494 -11.82 -0.22 8.27
N TRP A 495 -12.04 -0.24 9.58
CA TRP A 495 -12.92 -1.22 10.25
C TRP A 495 -13.88 -0.58 11.29
N GLU A 496 -13.80 0.74 11.50
CA GLU A 496 -14.70 1.48 12.40
C GLU A 496 -15.79 2.21 11.60
N THR A 497 -17.06 1.90 11.87
CA THR A 497 -18.20 2.65 11.31
C THR A 497 -18.34 4.05 11.94
N PRO A 498 -19.02 5.01 11.30
CA PRO A 498 -19.32 6.31 11.89
C PRO A 498 -20.01 6.20 13.26
N LYS A 499 -19.65 7.07 14.20
CA LYS A 499 -20.30 7.16 15.52
C LYS A 499 -21.80 7.36 15.34
N THR A 500 -22.57 6.45 15.91
CA THR A 500 -24.02 6.45 15.88
C THR A 500 -24.54 6.73 17.28
N THR A 501 -25.36 7.77 17.43
CA THR A 501 -26.04 8.11 18.70
C THR A 501 -27.48 7.63 18.65
N ARG A 502 -27.91 6.94 19.70
CA ARG A 502 -29.31 6.53 19.90
C ARG A 502 -29.80 7.01 21.25
N ARG A 503 -31.11 7.25 21.35
CA ARG A 503 -31.77 7.71 22.57
C ARG A 503 -33.02 6.90 22.84
N ALA A 504 -33.35 6.70 24.11
CA ALA A 504 -34.61 6.13 24.58
C ALA A 504 -35.09 6.92 25.81
N CYS A 505 -36.39 7.15 25.93
CA CYS A 505 -36.96 7.80 27.11
C CYS A 505 -36.87 6.89 28.34
N GLU A 506 -37.01 7.47 29.53
CA GLU A 506 -37.24 6.70 30.76
C GLU A 506 -38.38 5.70 30.55
N ASP A 507 -38.20 4.49 31.09
CA ASP A 507 -39.07 3.30 30.95
C ASP A 507 -39.10 2.66 29.55
N GLN A 508 -38.31 3.15 28.60
CA GLN A 508 -38.12 2.50 27.29
C GLN A 508 -36.84 1.67 27.26
N THR A 509 -36.82 0.65 26.39
CA THR A 509 -35.62 -0.15 26.14
C THR A 509 -34.89 0.32 24.89
N LEU A 510 -33.64 0.73 25.05
CA LEU A 510 -32.77 1.10 23.94
C LEU A 510 -32.12 -0.14 23.32
N SER A 511 -32.34 -0.36 22.02
CA SER A 511 -31.69 -1.43 21.26
C SER A 511 -30.53 -0.89 20.41
N LEU A 512 -29.35 -1.48 20.56
CA LEU A 512 -28.16 -1.23 19.75
C LEU A 512 -27.86 -2.45 18.88
N SER A 513 -27.50 -2.22 17.61
CA SER A 513 -27.20 -3.31 16.68
C SER A 513 -26.14 -2.92 15.66
N CYS A 514 -25.31 -3.90 15.30
CA CYS A 514 -24.33 -3.84 14.23
C CYS A 514 -24.63 -4.90 13.15
N ARG A 515 -24.14 -4.67 11.92
CA ARG A 515 -24.23 -5.65 10.82
C ARG A 515 -23.44 -6.92 11.16
N ARG A 516 -23.71 -8.03 10.46
CA ARG A 516 -22.97 -9.30 10.66
C ARG A 516 -21.46 -9.07 10.52
N GLY A 517 -20.68 -9.71 11.40
CA GLY A 517 -19.23 -9.57 11.46
C GLY A 517 -18.73 -8.33 12.23
N LEU A 518 -19.62 -7.46 12.74
CA LEU A 518 -19.25 -6.29 13.52
C LEU A 518 -19.78 -6.35 14.97
N THR A 519 -19.05 -5.73 15.89
CA THR A 519 -19.27 -5.66 17.33
C THR A 519 -19.36 -4.20 17.80
N ILE A 520 -20.12 -3.96 18.86
CA ILE A 520 -20.41 -2.63 19.40
C ILE A 520 -19.23 -2.15 20.26
N LYS A 521 -18.74 -0.94 19.98
CA LYS A 521 -17.82 -0.16 20.83
C LYS A 521 -18.52 1.10 21.33
N VAL A 522 -18.81 1.13 22.62
CA VAL A 522 -19.50 2.25 23.27
C VAL A 522 -18.49 3.36 23.56
N SER A 523 -18.73 4.54 23.02
CA SER A 523 -17.85 5.71 23.17
C SER A 523 -18.39 6.76 24.13
N TYR A 524 -19.71 6.81 24.35
CA TYR A 524 -20.37 7.71 25.28
C TYR A 524 -21.72 7.13 25.70
N ALA A 525 -22.13 7.36 26.95
CA ALA A 525 -23.49 7.10 27.39
C ALA A 525 -23.87 8.05 28.54
N LEU A 526 -25.14 8.42 28.58
CA LEU A 526 -25.74 9.29 29.58
C LEU A 526 -27.16 8.82 29.86
N TYR A 527 -27.46 8.49 31.10
CA TYR A 527 -28.82 8.41 31.63
C TYR A 527 -29.07 9.63 32.52
N GLY A 528 -30.12 10.39 32.20
CA GLY A 528 -30.41 11.65 32.89
C GLY A 528 -31.16 12.63 31.99
N ARG A 529 -30.87 13.92 32.11
CA ARG A 529 -31.44 14.97 31.27
C ARG A 529 -30.46 16.12 31.09
N THR A 530 -30.17 16.46 29.83
CA THR A 530 -29.32 17.59 29.44
C THR A 530 -30.01 18.67 28.62
N GLN A 531 -31.30 18.46 28.27
CA GLN A 531 -32.08 19.39 27.48
C GLN A 531 -33.59 19.27 27.79
N HIS A 532 -34.34 20.34 27.58
CA HIS A 532 -35.79 20.37 27.84
C HIS A 532 -36.63 19.62 26.79
N GLY A 533 -36.21 19.61 25.51
CA GLY A 533 -37.06 19.22 24.38
C GLY A 533 -37.14 17.73 24.01
N PHE A 534 -36.69 16.81 24.86
CA PHE A 534 -36.65 15.37 24.53
C PHE A 534 -37.18 14.50 25.70
N CYS A 535 -38.16 13.62 25.43
CA CYS A 535 -38.80 12.71 26.40
C CYS A 535 -39.54 13.39 27.57
N GLY A 536 -40.83 13.73 27.42
CA GLY A 536 -41.68 14.22 28.50
C GLY A 536 -41.61 15.73 28.77
N ARG A 537 -42.51 16.22 29.63
CA ARG A 537 -42.66 17.66 29.98
C ARG A 537 -42.21 18.02 31.40
N LYS A 538 -42.07 17.05 32.32
CA LYS A 538 -41.62 17.33 33.70
C LYS A 538 -40.10 17.43 33.74
N VAL A 539 -39.61 18.66 33.67
CA VAL A 539 -38.18 19.00 33.71
C VAL A 539 -37.94 19.99 34.82
N ARG A 540 -37.36 19.53 35.94
CA ARG A 540 -36.88 20.41 37.02
C ARG A 540 -35.43 20.84 36.82
N THR A 541 -34.64 20.03 36.13
CA THR A 541 -33.23 20.32 35.84
C THR A 541 -32.79 19.70 34.50
N THR A 542 -31.87 20.38 33.81
CA THR A 542 -31.12 19.86 32.66
C THR A 542 -29.65 19.61 32.99
N ASN A 543 -29.27 19.67 34.27
CA ASN A 543 -27.94 19.28 34.73
C ASN A 543 -28.00 17.93 35.43
N CYS A 544 -28.68 16.97 34.79
CA CYS A 544 -28.93 15.65 35.37
C CYS A 544 -28.17 14.57 34.61
N ARG A 545 -27.25 13.90 35.30
CA ARG A 545 -26.42 12.83 34.72
C ARG A 545 -26.11 11.77 35.77
N SER A 546 -26.39 10.51 35.48
CA SER A 546 -25.92 9.40 36.31
C SER A 546 -24.43 9.12 36.04
N SER A 547 -23.64 9.00 37.11
CA SER A 547 -22.20 8.69 37.04
C SER A 547 -21.92 7.26 36.53
N SER A 548 -22.87 6.34 36.67
CA SER A 548 -22.74 4.93 36.23
C SER A 548 -23.14 4.70 34.77
N SER A 549 -23.64 5.73 34.08
CA SER A 549 -24.20 5.62 32.72
C SER A 549 -23.26 4.91 31.73
N LEU A 550 -21.98 5.29 31.70
CA LEU A 550 -21.01 4.75 30.74
C LEU A 550 -20.58 3.32 31.09
N SER A 551 -20.31 3.05 32.37
CA SER A 551 -19.88 1.72 32.81
C SER A 551 -21.00 0.68 32.67
N ALA A 552 -22.24 1.02 33.03
CA ALA A 552 -23.39 0.13 32.89
C ALA A 552 -23.69 -0.23 31.42
N VAL A 553 -23.62 0.74 30.50
CA VAL A 553 -23.83 0.47 29.07
C VAL A 553 -22.65 -0.30 28.45
N LYS A 554 -21.41 0.03 28.82
CA LYS A 554 -20.22 -0.73 28.36
C LYS A 554 -20.28 -2.18 28.82
N HIS A 555 -20.54 -2.43 30.10
CA HIS A 555 -20.66 -3.77 30.67
C HIS A 555 -21.70 -4.62 29.92
N ARG A 556 -22.83 -4.02 29.55
CA ARG A 556 -23.91 -4.74 28.86
C ARG A 556 -23.70 -4.88 27.35
N CYS A 557 -23.08 -3.92 26.67
CA CYS A 557 -23.10 -3.83 25.21
C CYS A 557 -21.73 -3.95 24.51
N GLN A 558 -20.62 -3.69 25.20
CA GLN A 558 -19.29 -3.69 24.58
C GLN A 558 -18.95 -5.07 24.00
N GLY A 559 -18.44 -5.11 22.77
CA GLY A 559 -18.04 -6.35 22.08
C GLY A 559 -19.20 -7.21 21.56
N ARG A 560 -20.46 -6.85 21.84
CA ARG A 560 -21.63 -7.60 21.35
C ARG A 560 -22.07 -7.10 19.98
N ARG A 561 -22.68 -7.97 19.17
CA ARG A 561 -23.28 -7.56 17.89
C ARG A 561 -24.60 -6.81 18.08
N THR A 562 -25.39 -7.22 19.06
CA THR A 562 -26.67 -6.64 19.43
C THR A 562 -26.78 -6.54 20.95
N CYS A 563 -27.38 -5.47 21.45
CA CYS A 563 -27.54 -5.22 22.88
C CYS A 563 -28.87 -4.49 23.15
N ARG A 564 -29.49 -4.75 24.31
CA ARG A 564 -30.66 -4.02 24.80
C ARG A 564 -30.38 -3.47 26.20
N VAL A 565 -30.75 -2.23 26.45
CA VAL A 565 -30.55 -1.55 27.74
C VAL A 565 -31.85 -0.84 28.12
N ALA A 566 -32.44 -1.20 29.27
CA ALA A 566 -33.58 -0.47 29.81
C ALA A 566 -33.13 0.88 30.35
N ALA A 567 -33.79 1.96 29.93
CA ALA A 567 -33.57 3.30 30.45
C ALA A 567 -34.39 3.48 31.73
N SER A 568 -33.97 2.87 32.83
CA SER A 568 -34.70 2.91 34.11
C SER A 568 -33.78 3.18 35.29
N ASN A 569 -34.38 3.58 36.41
CA ASN A 569 -33.69 3.85 37.67
C ASN A 569 -33.09 2.58 38.27
N ASP A 570 -33.65 1.40 37.98
CA ASP A 570 -33.08 0.11 38.41
C ASP A 570 -31.71 -0.17 37.78
N VAL A 571 -31.46 0.35 36.57
CA VAL A 571 -30.21 0.11 35.84
C VAL A 571 -29.16 1.17 36.17
N PHE A 572 -29.58 2.43 36.37
CA PHE A 572 -28.67 3.57 36.41
C PHE A 572 -28.74 4.40 37.71
N GLY A 573 -29.61 4.04 38.65
CA GLY A 573 -30.03 4.91 39.77
C GLY A 573 -30.89 6.08 39.28
N ASP A 574 -31.47 6.84 40.22
CA ASP A 574 -32.17 8.09 39.90
C ASP A 574 -31.27 9.32 40.15
N PRO A 575 -30.59 9.86 39.12
CA PRO A 575 -29.70 11.00 39.27
C PRO A 575 -30.42 12.34 39.47
N CYS A 576 -31.74 12.43 39.24
CA CYS A 576 -32.50 13.67 39.43
C CYS A 576 -33.99 13.40 39.62
N TRP A 577 -34.35 13.18 40.88
CA TRP A 577 -35.73 12.87 41.26
C TRP A 577 -36.73 13.93 40.78
N GLY A 578 -37.86 13.46 40.25
CA GLY A 578 -38.94 14.32 39.72
C GLY A 578 -38.68 14.95 38.34
N THR A 579 -37.54 14.66 37.70
CA THR A 579 -37.27 15.00 36.29
C THR A 579 -37.36 13.73 35.44
N ASN A 580 -38.15 13.76 34.36
CA ASN A 580 -38.17 12.66 33.40
C ASN A 580 -36.77 12.50 32.79
N LYS A 581 -36.25 11.29 32.63
CA LYS A 581 -34.89 11.07 32.08
C LYS A 581 -34.94 10.48 30.68
N TYR A 582 -33.77 10.38 30.06
CA TYR A 582 -33.53 9.60 28.85
C TYR A 582 -32.14 9.00 28.88
N LEU A 583 -31.99 7.83 28.25
CA LEU A 583 -30.72 7.20 27.96
C LEU A 583 -30.26 7.66 26.57
N GLU A 584 -29.08 8.27 26.47
CA GLU A 584 -28.36 8.56 25.24
C GLU A 584 -27.10 7.70 25.17
N VAL A 585 -26.88 6.99 24.07
CA VAL A 585 -25.66 6.17 23.86
C VAL A 585 -25.08 6.46 22.50
N THR A 586 -23.77 6.75 22.45
CA THR A 586 -23.01 6.85 21.20
C THR A 586 -22.03 5.70 21.06
N TYR A 587 -22.14 4.94 19.98
CA TYR A 587 -21.33 3.76 19.71
C TYR A 587 -20.83 3.70 18.27
N THR A 588 -19.79 2.90 18.02
CA THR A 588 -19.31 2.52 16.70
C THR A 588 -19.38 1.00 16.56
N CYS A 589 -19.62 0.51 15.36
CA CYS A 589 -19.44 -0.90 15.02
C CYS A 589 -18.01 -1.14 14.52
N LEU A 590 -17.31 -2.10 15.13
CA LEU A 590 -15.97 -2.59 14.80
C LEU A 590 -16.05 -4.03 14.32
N GLY A 591 -15.43 -4.43 13.22
CA GLY A 591 -15.29 -5.87 12.97
C GLY A 591 -14.13 -6.49 13.76
N CYS A 592 -13.98 -7.81 13.66
CA CYS A 592 -12.80 -8.53 14.15
C CYS A 592 -11.64 -8.41 13.14
N GLU A 593 -10.41 -8.27 13.62
CA GLU A 593 -9.18 -8.38 12.79
C GLU A 593 -9.02 -9.76 12.17
#